data_AF-V6LG12-F1
#
_entry.id   AF-V6LG12-F1
#
_cell.length_a   1.000
_cell.length_b   1.000
_cell.length_c   1.000
_cell.angle_alpha   90.00
_cell.angle_beta   90.00
_cell.angle_gamma   90.00
#
_symmetry.space_group_name_H-M   'P 1'
#
loop_
_entity.id
_entity.type
_entity.pdbx_description
1 polymer ?
#
loop_
_entity_poly.entity_id
_entity_poly.type
_entity_poly.pdbx_seq_one_letter_code
_entity_poly.pdbx_strand_id
1 'polypeptide(L)'
;MTRYWSPAEVETLRGAVLAETSLGGVSWEGVAGAVGSKTAKQCSVRFHNIEKFGDRPNGRMQWSPLQDHLLLHIAMANGNAWAAVAGQLGVGVSVAKNRYYVLRRMARRDQPVLVLE
;
A
#
# COMPACT_ATOMS: atom_id res chain seq x y z
N MET A 1 12.16 -13.76 0.31
CA MET A 1 12.11 -12.45 1.00
C MET A 1 10.77 -12.31 1.71
N THR A 2 10.78 -12.12 3.04
CA THR A 2 9.55 -11.98 3.85
C THR A 2 8.87 -10.63 3.59
N ARG A 3 7.53 -10.62 3.66
CA ARG A 3 6.72 -9.38 3.55
C ARG A 3 6.85 -8.49 4.80
N TYR A 4 7.26 -9.06 5.93
CA TYR A 4 7.32 -8.37 7.21
C TYR A 4 8.71 -7.76 7.44
N TRP A 5 8.71 -6.63 8.16
CA TRP A 5 9.92 -5.97 8.64
C TRP A 5 10.08 -6.30 10.13
N SER A 6 11.18 -6.96 10.49
CA SER A 6 11.52 -7.14 11.90
C SER A 6 12.02 -5.82 12.50
N PRO A 7 11.96 -5.64 13.83
CA PRO A 7 12.55 -4.48 14.49
C PRO A 7 14.04 -4.32 14.17
N ALA A 8 14.79 -5.43 14.09
CA ALA A 8 16.20 -5.42 13.74
C ALA A 8 16.43 -4.93 12.30
N GLU A 9 15.62 -5.38 11.33
CA GLU A 9 15.70 -4.89 9.95
C GLU A 9 15.39 -3.40 9.85
N VAL A 10 14.45 -2.90 10.66
CA VAL A 10 14.10 -1.48 10.71
C VAL A 10 15.24 -0.66 11.32
N GLU A 11 15.91 -1.17 12.35
CA GLU A 11 17.05 -0.50 12.96
C GLU A 11 18.22 -0.41 11.96
N THR A 12 18.55 -1.52 11.29
CA THR A 12 19.57 -1.54 10.24
C THR A 12 19.23 -0.58 9.09
N LEU A 13 17.96 -0.53 8.68
CA LEU A 13 17.48 0.41 7.67
C LEU A 13 17.74 1.86 8.08
N ARG A 14 17.39 2.25 9.31
CA ARG A 14 17.58 3.62 9.83
C ARG A 14 19.07 3.98 9.88
N GLY A 15 19.89 3.09 10.43
CA GLY A 15 21.34 3.29 10.53
C GLY A 15 22.00 3.46 9.16
N ALA A 16 21.65 2.61 8.19
CA ALA A 16 22.18 2.68 6.84
C ALA A 16 21.75 3.96 6.11
N VAL A 17 20.49 4.40 6.25
CA VAL A 17 20.02 5.65 5.64
C VAL A 17 20.74 6.87 6.24
N LEU A 18 20.98 6.87 7.56
CA LEU A 18 21.74 7.94 8.21
C LEU A 18 23.19 8.01 7.69
N ALA A 19 23.85 6.85 7.55
CA ALA A 19 25.21 6.75 7.05
C ALA A 19 25.34 7.19 5.58
N GLU A 20 24.33 6.95 4.75
CA GLU A 20 24.33 7.42 3.37
C GLU A 20 24.03 8.92 3.27
N THR A 21 23.09 9.43 4.09
CA THR A 21 22.73 10.85 4.10
C THR A 21 23.93 11.75 4.42
N SER A 22 24.82 11.32 5.30
CA SER A 22 26.05 12.06 5.61
C SER A 22 27.04 12.14 4.44
N LEU A 23 26.88 11.31 3.41
CA LEU A 23 27.69 11.30 2.18
C LEU A 23 27.09 12.14 1.04
N GLY A 24 25.96 12.81 1.25
CA GLY A 24 25.35 13.72 0.27
C GLY A 24 24.12 13.16 -0.47
N GLY A 25 23.61 11.99 -0.09
CA GLY A 25 22.39 11.42 -0.62
C GLY A 25 22.19 9.95 -0.23
N VAL A 26 20.96 9.44 -0.32
CA VAL A 26 20.67 8.06 0.09
C VAL A 26 20.79 7.09 -1.08
N SER A 27 21.86 6.28 -1.13
CA SER A 27 21.95 5.14 -2.05
C SER A 27 21.10 3.96 -1.56
N TRP A 28 19.92 3.76 -2.17
CA TRP A 28 19.04 2.66 -1.76
C TRP A 28 19.61 1.27 -2.02
N GLU A 29 20.54 1.13 -2.97
CA GLU A 29 21.27 -0.12 -3.21
C GLU A 29 22.27 -0.40 -2.08
N GLY A 30 23.00 0.63 -1.59
CA GLY A 30 23.87 0.52 -0.43
C GLY A 30 23.08 0.15 0.84
N VAL A 31 21.95 0.82 1.06
CA VAL A 31 21.01 0.51 2.16
C VAL A 31 20.49 -0.92 2.05
N ALA A 32 20.12 -1.39 0.86
CA ALA A 32 19.67 -2.77 0.65
C ALA A 32 20.78 -3.78 0.93
N GLY A 33 22.02 -3.47 0.55
CA GLY A 33 23.20 -4.26 0.91
C GLY A 33 23.38 -4.39 2.42
N ALA A 34 23.21 -3.30 3.16
CA ALA A 34 23.29 -3.31 4.62
C ALA A 34 22.15 -4.11 5.28
N VAL A 35 20.92 -3.99 4.78
CA VAL A 35 19.75 -4.74 5.29
C VAL A 35 19.83 -6.23 4.89
N GLY A 36 20.37 -6.56 3.72
CA GLY A 36 20.62 -7.90 3.20
C GLY A 36 19.38 -8.73 2.81
N SER A 37 18.25 -8.50 3.47
CA SER A 37 17.02 -9.29 3.30
C SER A 37 15.94 -8.63 2.44
N LYS A 38 16.14 -7.36 2.05
CA LYS A 38 15.18 -6.51 1.36
C LYS A 38 15.83 -5.81 0.16
N THR A 39 15.04 -5.53 -0.87
CA THR A 39 15.51 -4.82 -2.07
C THR A 39 15.58 -3.31 -1.83
N ALA A 40 16.35 -2.59 -2.66
CA ALA A 40 16.43 -1.13 -2.63
C ALA A 40 15.05 -0.46 -2.67
N LYS A 41 14.15 -0.95 -3.52
CA LYS A 41 12.77 -0.46 -3.58
C LYS A 41 11.99 -0.70 -2.29
N GLN A 42 12.17 -1.86 -1.65
CA GLN A 42 11.52 -2.17 -0.37
C GLN A 42 12.05 -1.28 0.75
N CYS A 43 13.37 -1.08 0.82
CA CYS A 43 14.03 -0.19 1.78
C CYS A 43 13.52 1.25 1.64
N SER A 44 13.53 1.79 0.42
CA SER A 44 13.02 3.13 0.12
C SER A 44 11.56 3.28 0.53
N VAL A 45 10.69 2.36 0.11
CA VAL A 45 9.26 2.41 0.48
C VAL A 45 9.07 2.30 1.99
N ARG A 46 9.83 1.45 2.68
CA ARG A 46 9.69 1.30 4.13
C ARG A 46 10.12 2.57 4.86
N PHE A 47 11.28 3.14 4.52
CA PHE A 47 11.79 4.33 5.17
C PHE A 47 10.80 5.49 5.09
N HIS A 48 10.34 5.85 3.88
CA HIS A 48 9.35 6.93 3.71
C HIS A 48 8.01 6.63 4.41
N ASN A 49 7.59 5.37 4.48
CA ASN A 49 6.39 5.01 5.24
C ASN A 49 6.59 5.18 6.75
N ILE A 50 7.77 4.84 7.27
CA ILE A 50 8.13 5.06 8.68
C ILE A 50 8.14 6.55 8.99
N GLU A 51 8.73 7.39 8.14
CA GLU A 51 8.73 8.84 8.32
C GLU A 51 7.30 9.41 8.33
N LYS A 52 6.44 8.92 7.44
CA LYS A 52 5.08 9.43 7.29
C LYS A 52 4.09 8.93 8.35
N PHE A 53 4.23 7.67 8.78
CA PHE A 53 3.21 6.99 9.60
C PHE A 53 3.75 6.41 10.92
N GLY A 54 5.06 6.52 11.16
CA GLY A 54 5.76 5.85 12.25
C GLY A 54 5.98 4.36 11.98
N ASP A 55 6.51 3.64 12.96
CA ASP A 55 6.81 2.20 12.83
C ASP A 55 5.57 1.29 12.87
N ARG A 56 4.38 1.87 13.07
CA ARG A 56 3.14 1.11 13.18
C ARG A 56 2.96 0.25 11.92
N PRO A 57 2.58 -1.03 12.08
CA PRO A 57 2.15 -1.81 10.93
C PRO A 57 1.02 -1.06 10.23
N ASN A 58 1.01 -1.03 8.90
CA ASN A 58 -0.12 -0.49 8.15
C ASN A 58 -1.37 -1.26 8.56
N GLY A 59 -2.16 -0.67 9.48
CA GLY A 59 -3.43 -1.22 9.91
C GLY A 59 -4.29 -1.38 8.67
N ARG A 60 -4.66 -2.61 8.34
CA ARG A 60 -5.63 -2.82 7.26
C ARG A 60 -6.96 -2.30 7.78
N MET A 61 -7.47 -1.23 7.16
CA MET A 61 -8.86 -0.85 7.35
C MET A 61 -9.72 -2.07 7.03
N GLN A 62 -10.55 -2.49 7.99
CA GLN A 62 -11.54 -3.53 7.77
C GLN A 62 -12.72 -2.90 7.03
N TRP A 63 -13.07 -3.48 5.89
CA TRP A 63 -14.21 -3.05 5.09
C TRP A 63 -15.41 -3.93 5.41
N SER A 64 -16.52 -3.32 5.81
CA SER A 64 -17.78 -4.02 5.96
C SER A 64 -18.49 -4.16 4.60
N PRO A 65 -19.38 -5.15 4.42
CA PRO A 65 -20.19 -5.27 3.22
C PRO A 65 -20.99 -4.00 2.90
N LEU A 66 -21.48 -3.30 3.93
CA LEU A 66 -22.17 -2.02 3.76
C LEU A 66 -21.24 -0.94 3.17
N GLN A 67 -19.99 -0.84 3.67
CA GLN A 67 -19.01 0.09 3.12
C GLN A 67 -18.62 -0.25 1.68
N ASP A 68 -18.56 -1.54 1.34
CA ASP A 68 -18.31 -1.98 -0.04
C ASP A 68 -19.47 -1.59 -0.97
N HIS A 69 -20.72 -1.78 -0.54
CA HIS A 69 -21.89 -1.34 -1.30
C HIS A 69 -21.91 0.18 -1.50
N LEU A 70 -21.63 0.95 -0.45
CA LEU A 70 -21.52 2.41 -0.55
C LEU A 70 -20.40 2.82 -1.50
N LEU A 71 -19.22 2.21 -1.39
CA LEU A 71 -18.10 2.48 -2.29
C LEU A 71 -18.48 2.22 -3.76
N LEU A 72 -19.10 1.07 -4.06
CA LEU A 72 -19.52 0.74 -5.41
C LEU A 72 -20.57 1.71 -5.93
N HIS A 73 -21.57 2.05 -5.12
CA HIS A 73 -22.62 2.99 -5.48
C HIS A 73 -22.06 4.39 -5.80
N ILE A 74 -21.23 4.94 -4.90
CA ILE A 74 -20.60 6.25 -5.09
C ILE A 74 -19.68 6.23 -6.32
N ALA A 75 -18.90 5.16 -6.51
CA ALA A 75 -18.03 5.02 -7.67
C ALA A 75 -18.80 4.88 -9.00
N MET A 76 -19.99 4.26 -9.00
CA MET A 76 -20.85 4.22 -10.17
C MET A 76 -21.35 5.62 -10.58
N ALA A 77 -21.70 6.46 -9.60
CA ALA A 77 -22.17 7.82 -9.86
C ALA A 77 -21.04 8.78 -10.29
N ASN A 78 -19.83 8.60 -9.76
CA ASN A 78 -18.70 9.53 -9.97
C ASN A 78 -17.64 9.03 -10.98
N GLY A 79 -17.74 7.77 -11.43
CA GLY A 79 -16.73 7.14 -12.27
C GLY A 79 -15.33 7.12 -11.63
N ASN A 80 -14.33 7.59 -12.37
CA ASN A 80 -12.93 7.63 -11.92
C ASN A 80 -12.57 8.89 -11.12
N ALA A 81 -13.55 9.72 -10.72
CA ALA A 81 -13.33 10.90 -9.88
C ALA A 81 -13.05 10.49 -8.42
N TRP A 82 -11.92 9.80 -8.17
CA TRP A 82 -11.59 9.18 -6.89
C TRP A 82 -11.49 10.16 -5.72
N ALA A 83 -11.19 11.44 -5.98
CA ALA A 83 -11.22 12.49 -4.95
C ALA A 83 -12.65 12.71 -4.43
N ALA A 84 -13.64 12.80 -5.32
CA ALA A 84 -15.05 12.92 -4.95
C ALA A 84 -15.56 11.65 -4.25
N VAL A 85 -15.22 10.47 -4.78
CA VAL A 85 -15.59 9.18 -4.19
C VAL A 85 -15.08 9.06 -2.75
N ALA A 86 -13.81 9.38 -2.54
CA ALA A 86 -13.17 9.29 -1.24
C ALA A 86 -13.72 10.32 -0.25
N GLY A 87 -14.01 11.54 -0.72
CA GLY A 87 -14.65 12.58 0.09
C GLY A 87 -16.04 12.17 0.58
N GLN A 88 -16.88 11.60 -0.30
CA GLN A 88 -18.22 11.14 0.08
C GLN A 88 -18.20 9.93 1.03
N LEU A 89 -17.20 9.06 0.89
CA LEU A 89 -17.06 7.86 1.73
C LEU A 89 -16.32 8.13 3.06
N GLY A 90 -15.68 9.29 3.21
CA GLY A 90 -14.91 9.64 4.40
C GLY A 90 -13.59 8.87 4.55
N VAL A 91 -12.96 8.47 3.45
CA VAL A 91 -11.69 7.72 3.44
C VAL A 91 -10.64 8.40 2.56
N GLY A 92 -9.39 7.93 2.62
CA GLY A 92 -8.34 8.42 1.71
C GLY A 92 -8.56 7.97 0.26
N VAL A 93 -8.18 8.79 -0.72
CA VAL A 93 -8.30 8.50 -2.17
C VAL A 93 -7.72 7.14 -2.54
N SER A 94 -6.49 6.86 -2.10
CA SER A 94 -5.85 5.58 -2.35
C SER A 94 -6.58 4.41 -1.68
N VAL A 95 -7.22 4.63 -0.52
CA VAL A 95 -7.96 3.60 0.21
C VAL A 95 -9.23 3.21 -0.56
N ALA A 96 -10.03 4.20 -1.00
CA ALA A 96 -11.21 3.97 -1.83
C ALA A 96 -10.86 3.30 -3.16
N LYS A 97 -9.89 3.85 -3.89
CA LYS A 97 -9.46 3.32 -5.19
C LYS A 97 -8.96 1.88 -5.09
N ASN A 98 -8.10 1.60 -4.11
CA ASN A 98 -7.55 0.25 -3.93
C ASN A 98 -8.64 -0.77 -3.60
N ARG A 99 -9.59 -0.41 -2.71
CA ARG A 99 -10.69 -1.31 -2.38
C ARG A 99 -11.58 -1.58 -3.59
N TYR A 100 -11.93 -0.56 -4.36
CA TYR A 100 -12.77 -0.70 -5.55
C TYR A 100 -12.17 -1.73 -6.53
N TYR A 101 -10.87 -1.65 -6.82
CA TYR A 101 -10.22 -2.61 -7.71
C TYR A 101 -10.08 -4.01 -7.10
N VAL A 102 -10.01 -4.15 -5.78
CA VAL A 102 -10.12 -5.46 -5.11
C VAL A 102 -11.49 -6.06 -5.37
N LEU A 103 -12.58 -5.31 -5.14
CA LEU A 103 -13.96 -5.76 -5.39
C LEU A 103 -14.17 -6.11 -6.87
N ARG A 104 -13.68 -5.29 -7.80
CA ARG A 104 -13.74 -5.58 -9.25
C ARG A 104 -13.00 -6.87 -9.64
N ARG A 105 -11.86 -7.17 -9.01
CA ARG A 105 -11.15 -8.43 -9.24
C ARG A 105 -11.89 -9.63 -8.68
N MET A 106 -12.50 -9.50 -7.50
CA MET A 106 -13.32 -10.55 -6.89
C MET A 106 -14.55 -10.85 -7.77
N ALA A 107 -15.30 -9.82 -8.17
CA ALA A 107 -16.45 -9.99 -9.04
C ALA A 107 -16.13 -10.68 -10.37
N ARG A 108 -14.98 -10.36 -11.00
CA ARG A 108 -14.53 -11.05 -12.22
C ARG A 108 -14.17 -12.51 -12.00
N ARG A 109 -13.65 -12.86 -10.82
CA ARG A 109 -13.30 -14.23 -10.47
C ARG A 109 -14.55 -15.08 -10.26
N ASP A 110 -15.59 -14.48 -9.69
CA ASP A 110 -16.84 -15.17 -9.34
C ASP A 110 -17.84 -15.19 -10.53
N GLN A 111 -17.47 -14.61 -11.67
CA GLN A 111 -18.29 -14.66 -12.88
C GLN A 111 -18.15 -16.03 -13.55
N PRO A 112 -19.23 -16.81 -13.71
CA PRO A 112 -19.16 -18.11 -14.37
C PRO A 112 -18.74 -17.93 -15.83
N VAL A 113 -17.79 -18.76 -16.28
CA VAL A 113 -17.47 -18.89 -17.70
C VAL A 113 -18.72 -19.45 -18.37
N LEU A 114 -19.43 -18.62 -19.14
CA LEU A 114 -20.47 -19.09 -20.02
C LEU A 114 -19.77 -19.88 -21.13
N VAL A 115 -19.78 -21.22 -21.02
CA VAL A 115 -19.44 -22.11 -22.12
C VAL A 115 -20.61 -21.98 -23.10
N LEU A 116 -20.36 -21.33 -24.23
CA LEU A 116 -21.29 -21.33 -25.35
C LEU A 116 -21.19 -22.71 -26.01
N GLU A 117 -22.22 -23.52 -25.87
CA GLU A 117 -22.44 -24.70 -26.72
C GLU A 117 -22.98 -24.30 -28.10
#